data_AF-A0A800A6K5-F1
#
_entry.id   AF-A0A800A6K5-F1
#
_cell.length_a   1.000
_cell.length_b   1.000
_cell.length_c   1.000
_cell.angle_alpha   90.00
_cell.angle_beta   90.00
_cell.angle_gamma   90.00
#
_symmetry.space_group_name_H-M   'P 1'
#
loop_
_entity.id
_entity.type
_entity.pdbx_description
1 polymer ?
#
loop_
_entity_poly.entity_id
_entity_poly.type
_entity_poly.pdbx_seq_one_letter_code
_entity_poly.pdbx_strand_id
1 'polypeptide(L)'
;MTTVPISCTAEGALEVFLEPMLPQPHLVVIGQSPAVTTMLDLAQTLGWRAEAVGEDLALPPVGPHTAVVVATQGHYDEPALEAALGSEAGYVGLVSSQKRAETVLGYLRDRGVDEEALARVHAPAGIDLGRIAHREIGVSIIADLVRRRAEGELLGWPHPSETPHLETDPVCEMEVDVATARWIAEHEGETFYFCAPGCKAAFERSPANFVSV
;
A
#
# COMPACT_ATOMS: atom_id res chain seq x y z
N MET A 1 -6.37 -19.90 -1.27
CA MET A 1 -6.07 -21.34 -1.11
C MET A 1 -4.68 -21.54 -1.64
N THR A 2 -3.71 -21.80 -0.77
CA THR A 2 -2.29 -21.90 -1.14
C THR A 2 -1.83 -23.32 -0.92
N THR A 3 -1.51 -24.03 -1.99
CA THR A 3 -1.03 -25.42 -1.93
C THR A 3 0.49 -25.38 -1.89
N VAL A 4 1.09 -25.85 -0.80
CA VAL A 4 2.54 -25.92 -0.67
C VAL A 4 3.00 -27.32 -1.09
N PRO A 5 3.80 -27.46 -2.16
CA PRO A 5 4.32 -28.76 -2.55
C PRO A 5 5.32 -29.24 -1.49
N ILE A 6 5.10 -30.45 -0.97
CA ILE A 6 6.03 -31.11 -0.04
C ILE A 6 6.85 -32.14 -0.82
N SER A 7 8.17 -32.12 -0.63
CA SER A 7 9.14 -33.04 -1.26
C SER A 7 9.13 -34.47 -0.65
N CYS A 8 8.02 -34.84 0.00
CA CYS A 8 7.87 -36.15 0.64
C CYS A 8 7.49 -37.20 -0.41
N THR A 9 8.08 -38.39 -0.30
CA THR A 9 7.89 -39.53 -1.21
C THR A 9 6.50 -40.18 -1.11
N ALA A 10 5.65 -39.69 -0.21
CA ALA A 10 4.23 -40.01 -0.16
C ALA A 10 3.46 -38.93 -0.92
N GLU A 11 2.68 -39.32 -1.93
CA GLU A 11 1.82 -38.46 -2.76
C GLU A 11 0.65 -37.82 -1.96
N GLY A 12 0.94 -37.22 -0.79
CA GLY A 12 -0.02 -36.55 0.06
C GLY A 12 -0.09 -35.06 -0.24
N ALA A 13 -1.30 -34.52 -0.36
CA ALA A 13 -1.55 -33.08 -0.35
C ALA A 13 -1.74 -32.59 1.09
N LEU A 14 -1.06 -31.51 1.46
CA LEU A 14 -1.30 -30.80 2.72
C LEU A 14 -2.17 -29.57 2.43
N GLU A 15 -3.41 -29.59 2.91
CA GLU A 15 -4.28 -28.41 2.91
C GLU A 15 -4.08 -27.64 4.22
N VAL A 16 -3.58 -26.41 4.10
CA VAL A 16 -3.37 -25.53 5.24
C VAL A 16 -4.49 -24.50 5.28
N PHE A 17 -5.32 -24.56 6.32
CA PHE A 17 -6.32 -23.55 6.62
C PHE A 17 -5.72 -22.51 7.56
N LEU A 18 -5.60 -21.27 7.08
CA LEU A 18 -5.18 -20.12 7.88
C LEU A 18 -6.38 -19.19 8.02
N GLU A 19 -6.81 -18.95 9.25
CA GLU A 19 -7.80 -17.93 9.58
C GLU A 19 -7.08 -16.77 10.28
N PRO A 20 -6.78 -15.67 9.57
CA PRO A 20 -6.03 -14.56 10.15
C PRO A 20 -6.92 -13.75 11.10
N MET A 21 -6.43 -13.54 12.32
CA MET A 21 -7.01 -12.58 13.27
C MET A 21 -6.54 -11.16 12.90
N LEU A 22 -7.25 -10.52 11.97
CA LEU A 22 -6.92 -9.18 11.50
C LEU A 22 -7.30 -8.10 12.53
N PRO A 23 -6.53 -7.00 12.64
CA PRO A 23 -6.92 -5.88 13.47
C PRO A 23 -8.26 -5.29 13.00
N GLN A 24 -9.03 -4.77 13.95
CA GLN A 24 -10.28 -4.08 13.65
C GLN A 24 -9.95 -2.85 12.81
N PRO A 25 -10.56 -2.69 11.62
CA PRO A 25 -10.33 -1.51 10.78
C PRO A 25 -10.68 -0.23 11.55
N HIS A 26 -9.88 0.80 11.30
CA HIS A 26 -9.96 2.07 11.97
C HIS A 26 -10.10 3.20 10.95
N LEU A 27 -11.12 4.04 11.11
CA LEU A 27 -11.38 5.21 10.29
C LEU A 27 -11.25 6.47 11.15
N VAL A 28 -10.34 7.37 10.76
CA VAL A 28 -10.23 8.70 11.35
C VAL A 28 -10.65 9.72 10.29
N VAL A 29 -11.62 10.57 10.62
CA VAL A 29 -12.11 11.59 9.69
C VAL A 29 -11.84 12.99 10.23
N ILE A 30 -11.06 13.79 9.52
CA ILE A 30 -10.77 15.18 9.88
C ILE A 30 -11.83 16.08 9.26
N GLY A 31 -12.69 16.70 10.07
CA GLY A 31 -13.79 17.54 9.60
C GLY A 31 -15.09 17.36 10.38
N GLN A 32 -16.10 18.18 10.06
CA GLN A 32 -17.39 18.19 10.77
C GLN A 32 -18.63 18.22 9.84
N SER A 33 -18.45 17.89 8.56
CA SER A 33 -19.52 17.97 7.55
C SER A 33 -20.54 16.82 7.67
N PRO A 34 -21.73 16.91 7.02
CA PRO A 34 -22.67 15.78 6.95
C PRO A 34 -22.10 14.52 6.28
N ALA A 35 -21.07 14.67 5.44
CA ALA A 35 -20.32 13.54 4.89
C ALA A 35 -19.56 12.80 5.99
N VAL A 36 -18.97 13.54 6.94
CA VAL A 36 -18.29 12.98 8.12
C VAL A 36 -19.26 12.16 8.97
N THR A 37 -20.41 12.72 9.32
CA THR A 37 -21.43 11.97 10.08
C THR A 37 -21.80 10.67 9.37
N THR A 38 -22.00 10.73 8.05
CA THR A 38 -22.37 9.54 7.27
C THR A 38 -21.25 8.50 7.25
N MET A 39 -19.98 8.91 7.13
CA MET A 39 -18.83 8.01 7.21
C MET A 39 -18.76 7.32 8.58
N LEU A 40 -18.93 8.07 9.67
CA LEU A 40 -18.92 7.50 11.02
C LEU A 40 -20.05 6.48 11.24
N ASP A 41 -21.28 6.82 10.84
CA ASP A 41 -22.44 5.94 11.00
C ASP A 41 -22.28 4.63 10.21
N LEU A 42 -21.80 4.72 8.97
CA LEU A 42 -21.56 3.55 8.12
C LEU A 42 -20.39 2.70 8.63
N ALA A 43 -19.29 3.33 9.06
CA ALA A 43 -18.15 2.62 9.63
C ALA A 43 -18.57 1.87 10.91
N GLN A 44 -19.34 2.49 11.80
CA GLN A 44 -19.90 1.83 12.99
C GLN A 44 -20.82 0.66 12.61
N THR A 45 -21.65 0.83 11.58
CA THR A 45 -22.52 -0.24 11.05
C THR A 45 -21.72 -1.44 10.54
N LEU A 46 -20.54 -1.19 9.94
CA LEU A 46 -19.60 -2.22 9.50
C LEU A 46 -18.77 -2.82 10.64
N GLY A 47 -18.95 -2.35 11.88
CA GLY A 47 -18.17 -2.78 13.04
C GLY A 47 -16.74 -2.24 13.04
N TRP A 48 -16.47 -1.12 12.38
CA TRP A 48 -15.16 -0.47 12.38
C TRP A 48 -15.06 0.48 13.57
N ARG A 49 -13.83 0.70 14.04
CA ARG A 49 -13.56 1.86 14.90
C ARG A 49 -13.64 3.12 14.04
N ALA A 50 -14.36 4.13 14.49
CA ALA A 50 -14.49 5.37 13.75
C ALA A 50 -14.54 6.57 14.69
N GLU A 51 -13.73 7.59 14.42
CA GLU A 51 -13.71 8.83 15.18
C GLU A 51 -13.44 10.05 14.29
N ALA A 52 -14.00 11.19 14.68
CA ALA A 52 -13.79 12.46 13.99
C ALA A 52 -12.82 13.35 14.76
N VAL A 53 -11.98 14.06 14.02
CA VAL A 53 -10.99 15.01 14.55
C VAL A 53 -11.35 16.42 14.09
N GLY A 54 -11.28 17.37 15.02
CA GLY A 54 -11.58 18.77 14.77
C GLY A 54 -10.40 19.54 14.16
N GLU A 55 -10.49 20.87 14.23
CA GLU A 55 -9.44 21.79 13.76
C GLU A 55 -8.17 21.78 14.63
N ASP A 56 -8.22 21.18 15.82
CA ASP A 56 -7.05 20.99 16.69
C ASP A 56 -6.09 19.91 16.17
N LEU A 57 -6.53 19.11 15.18
CA LEU A 57 -5.77 18.05 14.52
C LEU A 57 -5.13 17.05 15.50
N ALA A 58 -5.74 16.88 16.68
CA ALA A 58 -5.32 15.93 17.68
C ALA A 58 -5.71 14.51 17.25
N LEU A 59 -4.89 13.92 16.38
CA LEU A 59 -5.12 12.57 15.88
C LEU A 59 -5.05 11.54 17.02
N PRO A 60 -5.94 10.54 17.03
CA PRO A 60 -5.79 9.38 17.90
C PRO A 60 -4.56 8.56 17.49
N PRO A 61 -4.22 7.46 18.18
CA PRO A 61 -3.22 6.52 17.68
C PRO A 61 -3.57 6.03 16.27
N VAL A 62 -2.77 6.44 15.28
CA VAL A 62 -2.89 6.06 13.87
C VAL A 62 -1.78 5.07 13.53
N GLY A 63 -2.14 3.98 12.85
CA GLY A 63 -1.18 2.99 12.38
C GLY A 63 -1.55 2.44 11.00
N PRO A 64 -0.82 1.40 10.51
CA PRO A 64 -0.94 0.91 9.14
C PRO A 64 -2.32 0.36 8.74
N HIS A 65 -3.19 0.05 9.70
CA HIS A 65 -4.57 -0.41 9.48
C HIS A 65 -5.62 0.72 9.65
N THR A 66 -5.15 1.97 9.77
CA THR A 66 -5.98 3.16 9.90
C THR A 66 -6.09 3.90 8.57
N ALA A 67 -7.31 4.20 8.15
CA ALA A 67 -7.60 5.11 7.07
C ALA A 67 -7.86 6.51 7.64
N VAL A 68 -7.13 7.51 7.18
CA VAL A 68 -7.35 8.92 7.52
C VAL A 68 -7.99 9.62 6.33
N VAL A 69 -9.16 10.24 6.54
CA VAL A 69 -9.90 10.97 5.51
C VAL A 69 -9.99 12.45 5.90
N VAL A 70 -9.42 13.31 5.08
CA VAL A 70 -9.50 14.77 5.20
C VAL A 70 -10.76 15.25 4.50
N ALA A 71 -11.75 15.69 5.29
CA ALA A 71 -13.07 16.13 4.83
C ALA A 71 -13.45 17.50 5.41
N THR A 72 -12.52 18.45 5.33
CA THR A 72 -12.64 19.80 5.93
C THR A 72 -13.54 20.75 5.14
N GLN A 73 -14.09 20.31 4.01
CA GLN A 73 -14.78 21.15 3.01
C GLN A 73 -13.91 22.31 2.48
N GLY A 74 -12.60 22.22 2.68
CA GLY A 74 -11.67 23.21 2.19
C GLY A 74 -11.32 24.35 3.13
N HIS A 75 -11.63 24.22 4.41
CA HIS A 75 -11.31 25.26 5.38
C HIS A 75 -9.86 25.17 5.87
N TYR A 76 -9.30 23.96 5.99
CA TYR A 76 -7.98 23.72 6.56
C TYR A 76 -7.37 22.41 6.01
N ASP A 77 -7.50 22.19 4.69
CA ASP A 77 -7.02 20.96 4.01
C ASP A 77 -5.50 20.79 4.16
N GLU A 78 -4.73 21.86 4.01
CA GLU A 78 -3.27 21.86 4.04
C GLU A 78 -2.72 21.35 5.38
N PRO A 79 -3.04 21.97 6.54
CA PRO A 79 -2.56 21.47 7.83
C PRO A 79 -3.17 20.11 8.19
N ALA A 80 -4.41 19.81 7.78
CA ALA A 80 -5.02 18.50 8.01
C ALA A 80 -4.30 17.38 7.25
N LEU A 81 -3.91 17.64 6.00
CA LEU A 81 -3.20 16.70 5.16
C LEU A 81 -1.74 16.54 5.61
N GLU A 82 -1.08 17.61 6.07
CA GLU A 82 0.25 17.56 6.69
C GLU A 82 0.23 16.67 7.96
N ALA A 83 -0.77 16.83 8.82
CA ALA A 83 -0.96 15.96 9.99
C ALA A 83 -1.22 14.49 9.62
N ALA A 84 -2.05 14.25 8.59
CA ALA A 84 -2.33 12.90 8.12
C ALA A 84 -1.10 12.22 7.50
N LEU A 85 -0.31 12.94 6.69
CA LEU A 85 0.90 12.43 6.06
C LEU A 85 2.04 12.16 7.05
N GLY A 86 2.11 12.93 8.13
CA GLY A 86 3.03 12.71 9.25
C GLY A 86 2.70 11.47 10.10
N SER A 87 1.61 10.76 9.81
CA SER A 87 1.20 9.55 10.50
C SER A 87 1.53 8.27 9.72
N GLU A 88 1.50 7.13 10.40
CA GLU A 88 1.65 5.79 9.82
C GLU A 88 0.35 5.27 9.18
N ALA A 89 -0.58 6.16 8.79
CA ALA A 89 -1.83 5.75 8.16
C ALA A 89 -1.57 4.91 6.90
N GLY A 90 -2.27 3.78 6.81
CA GLY A 90 -2.26 2.93 5.62
C GLY A 90 -3.01 3.53 4.43
N TYR A 91 -3.83 4.55 4.69
CA TYR A 91 -4.51 5.31 3.65
C TYR A 91 -4.70 6.77 4.08
N VAL A 92 -4.44 7.69 3.15
CA VAL A 92 -4.69 9.12 3.32
C VAL A 92 -5.54 9.60 2.14
N GLY A 93 -6.78 10.00 2.41
CA GLY A 93 -7.72 10.48 1.40
C GLY A 93 -8.09 11.94 1.60
N LEU A 94 -8.18 12.72 0.51
CA LEU A 94 -8.67 14.10 0.54
C LEU A 94 -10.01 14.21 -0.19
N VAL A 95 -11.05 14.58 0.55
CA VAL A 95 -12.39 14.88 0.01
C VAL A 95 -12.39 16.26 -0.63
N SER A 96 -12.04 16.32 -1.91
CA SER A 96 -11.98 17.55 -2.69
C SER A 96 -12.18 17.28 -4.18
N SER A 97 -12.30 18.34 -4.99
CA SER A 97 -12.21 18.20 -6.46
C SER A 97 -10.75 18.03 -6.88
N GLN A 98 -10.52 17.43 -8.06
CA GLN A 98 -9.17 17.27 -8.63
C GLN A 98 -8.38 18.60 -8.65
N LYS A 99 -9.00 19.67 -9.16
CA LYS A 99 -8.38 21.00 -9.20
C LYS A 99 -7.97 21.53 -7.83
N ARG A 100 -8.80 21.28 -6.80
CA ARG A 100 -8.49 21.71 -5.44
C ARG A 100 -7.36 20.87 -4.86
N ALA A 101 -7.40 19.55 -5.07
CA ALA A 101 -6.33 18.65 -4.66
C ALA A 101 -4.97 19.06 -5.24
N GLU A 102 -4.91 19.37 -6.54
CA GLU A 102 -3.69 19.87 -7.20
C GLU A 102 -3.14 21.13 -6.51
N THR A 103 -4.03 22.04 -6.10
CA THR A 103 -3.64 23.28 -5.42
C THR A 103 -3.07 22.99 -4.02
N VAL A 104 -3.76 22.14 -3.24
CA VAL A 104 -3.34 21.76 -1.88
C VAL A 104 -2.00 21.01 -1.92
N LEU A 105 -1.86 20.03 -2.83
CA LEU A 105 -0.62 19.26 -2.98
C LEU A 105 0.53 20.13 -3.50
N GLY A 106 0.26 21.08 -4.41
CA GLY A 106 1.24 22.07 -4.85
C GLY A 106 1.76 22.92 -3.70
N TYR A 107 0.86 23.41 -2.84
CA TYR A 107 1.25 24.17 -1.66
C TYR A 107 2.10 23.37 -0.67
N LEU A 108 1.75 22.10 -0.43
CA LEU A 108 2.53 21.21 0.45
C LEU A 108 3.91 20.89 -0.12
N ARG A 109 4.00 20.68 -1.44
CA ARG A 109 5.27 20.51 -2.16
C ARG A 109 6.18 21.73 -1.99
N ASP A 110 5.65 22.93 -2.15
CA ASP A 110 6.40 24.19 -1.97
C ASP A 110 6.90 24.37 -0.53
N ARG A 111 6.25 23.73 0.44
CA ARG A 111 6.67 23.69 1.85
C ARG A 111 7.69 22.59 2.17
N GLY A 112 8.04 21.75 1.20
CA GLY A 112 9.04 20.69 1.34
C GLY A 112 8.49 19.35 1.82
N VAL A 113 7.19 19.09 1.67
CA VAL A 113 6.66 17.73 1.84
C VAL A 113 7.18 16.86 0.70
N ASP A 114 7.72 15.70 1.05
CA ASP A 114 8.34 14.77 0.11
C ASP A 114 7.35 14.21 -0.92
N GLU A 115 7.80 13.98 -2.17
CA GLU A 115 6.94 13.47 -3.25
C GLU A 115 6.40 12.07 -2.96
N GLU A 116 7.17 11.21 -2.28
CA GLU A 116 6.73 9.88 -1.87
C GLU A 116 5.58 9.98 -0.87
N ALA A 117 5.66 10.94 0.06
CA ALA A 117 4.56 11.22 0.98
C ALA A 117 3.33 11.75 0.23
N LEU A 118 3.51 12.70 -0.70
CA LEU A 118 2.41 13.25 -1.50
C LEU A 118 1.75 12.19 -2.39
N ALA A 119 2.52 11.22 -2.90
CA ALA A 119 2.02 10.11 -3.72
C ALA A 119 1.08 9.17 -2.94
N ARG A 120 1.14 9.15 -1.60
CA ARG A 120 0.20 8.40 -0.74
C ARG A 120 -1.20 9.03 -0.69
N VAL A 121 -1.39 10.26 -1.18
CA VAL A 121 -2.67 10.98 -1.07
C VAL A 121 -3.63 10.55 -2.18
N HIS A 122 -4.78 10.03 -1.79
CA HIS A 122 -5.88 9.74 -2.70
C HIS A 122 -6.85 10.93 -2.79
N ALA A 123 -6.83 11.63 -3.92
CA ALA A 123 -7.65 12.81 -4.15
C ALA A 123 -8.17 12.86 -5.60
N PRO A 124 -9.50 12.87 -5.83
CA PRO A 124 -10.58 12.81 -4.85
C PRO A 124 -10.64 11.49 -4.08
N ALA A 125 -10.97 11.54 -2.79
CA ALA A 125 -11.28 10.34 -2.01
C ALA A 125 -12.65 9.74 -2.41
N GLY A 126 -12.74 8.42 -2.45
CA GLY A 126 -13.97 7.68 -2.74
C GLY A 126 -14.14 7.26 -4.20
N ILE A 127 -15.13 6.39 -4.44
CA ILE A 127 -15.52 5.97 -5.80
C ILE A 127 -16.22 7.13 -6.52
N ASP A 128 -15.95 7.32 -7.81
CA ASP A 128 -16.69 8.29 -8.62
C ASP A 128 -18.12 7.80 -8.88
N LEU A 129 -19.09 8.46 -8.23
CA LEU A 129 -20.52 8.26 -8.43
C LEU A 129 -21.17 9.43 -9.20
N GLY A 130 -20.36 10.33 -9.77
CA GLY A 130 -20.82 11.55 -10.41
C GLY A 130 -21.23 12.63 -9.40
N ARG A 131 -22.28 13.39 -9.73
CA ARG A 131 -22.75 14.50 -8.89
C ARG A 131 -23.73 13.99 -7.83
N ILE A 132 -23.29 14.06 -6.58
CA ILE A 132 -24.00 13.50 -5.43
C ILE A 132 -24.02 14.48 -4.26
N ALA A 133 -24.95 14.29 -3.32
CA ALA A 133 -25.07 15.06 -2.09
C ALA A 133 -24.01 14.66 -1.06
N HIS A 134 -23.79 15.51 -0.03
CA HIS A 134 -22.79 15.27 1.02
C HIS A 134 -22.90 13.89 1.69
N ARG A 135 -24.12 13.40 1.95
CA ARG A 135 -24.30 12.07 2.54
C ARG A 135 -23.86 10.95 1.60
N GLU A 136 -24.13 11.10 0.31
CA GLU A 136 -23.72 10.15 -0.73
C GLU A 136 -22.20 10.16 -0.94
N ILE A 137 -21.52 11.30 -0.72
CA ILE A 137 -20.04 11.35 -0.65
C ILE A 137 -19.52 10.44 0.47
N GLY A 138 -20.16 10.45 1.64
CA GLY A 138 -19.79 9.52 2.71
C GLY A 138 -19.92 8.05 2.31
N VAL A 139 -20.97 7.72 1.53
CA VAL A 139 -21.17 6.37 0.99
C VAL A 139 -20.05 6.00 0.00
N SER A 140 -19.68 6.91 -0.92
CA SER A 140 -18.65 6.62 -1.93
C SER A 140 -17.27 6.39 -1.31
N ILE A 141 -16.94 7.11 -0.24
CA ILE A 141 -15.69 6.95 0.51
C ILE A 141 -15.66 5.62 1.25
N ILE A 142 -16.72 5.28 1.99
CA ILE A 142 -16.80 3.99 2.70
C ILE A 142 -16.74 2.82 1.71
N ALA A 143 -17.40 2.94 0.55
CA ALA A 143 -17.32 1.92 -0.49
C ALA A 143 -15.89 1.73 -1.02
N ASP A 144 -15.13 2.81 -1.24
CA ASP A 144 -13.72 2.73 -1.65
C ASP A 144 -12.86 2.08 -0.55
N LEU A 145 -13.05 2.46 0.72
CA LEU A 145 -12.30 1.87 1.84
C LEU A 145 -12.60 0.37 2.01
N VAL A 146 -13.87 -0.04 1.84
CA VAL A 146 -14.24 -1.47 1.87
C VAL A 146 -13.56 -2.22 0.73
N ARG A 147 -13.55 -1.66 -0.49
CA ARG A 147 -12.88 -2.23 -1.66
C ARG A 147 -11.38 -2.43 -1.39
N ARG A 148 -10.68 -1.39 -0.93
CA ARG A 148 -9.24 -1.43 -0.61
C ARG A 148 -8.90 -2.41 0.50
N ARG A 149 -9.76 -2.50 1.52
CA ARG A 149 -9.62 -3.53 2.58
C ARG A 149 -9.74 -4.94 1.99
N ALA A 150 -10.70 -5.17 1.10
CA ALA A 150 -10.87 -6.47 0.45
C ALA A 150 -9.70 -6.83 -0.47
N GLU A 151 -9.05 -5.84 -1.08
CA GLU A 151 -7.81 -5.96 -1.86
C GLU A 151 -6.55 -6.11 -0.99
N GLY A 152 -6.68 -5.94 0.33
CA GLY A 152 -5.61 -6.12 1.30
C GLY A 152 -4.81 -4.85 1.63
N GLU A 153 -5.07 -3.72 0.96
CA GLU A 153 -4.32 -2.47 1.11
C GLU A 153 -4.39 -1.88 2.52
N LEU A 154 -5.50 -2.10 3.23
CA LEU A 154 -5.72 -1.59 4.60
C LEU A 154 -5.42 -2.61 5.70
N LEU A 155 -4.75 -3.71 5.38
CA LEU A 155 -4.41 -4.74 6.37
C LEU A 155 -3.13 -4.44 7.15
N GLY A 156 -2.36 -3.43 6.72
CA GLY A 156 -1.09 -3.07 7.35
C GLY A 156 -0.03 -4.18 7.26
N TRP A 157 -0.29 -5.22 6.45
CA TRP A 157 0.72 -6.20 6.10
C TRP A 157 1.69 -5.52 5.14
N PRO A 158 3.02 -5.71 5.29
CA PRO A 158 3.95 -5.37 4.23
C PRO A 158 3.56 -6.26 3.05
N HIS A 159 2.75 -5.73 2.13
CA HIS A 159 2.76 -6.24 0.77
C HIS A 159 4.22 -6.10 0.34
N PRO A 160 4.91 -7.17 -0.07
CA PRO A 160 6.17 -7.00 -0.77
C PRO A 160 5.83 -6.17 -2.02
N SER A 161 5.96 -4.85 -1.89
CA SER A 161 5.58 -3.86 -2.88
C SER A 161 6.69 -3.61 -3.87
N GLU A 162 7.84 -4.26 -3.70
CA GLU A 162 8.77 -4.45 -4.81
C GLU A 162 8.26 -5.61 -5.66
N THR A 163 7.85 -5.28 -6.89
CA THR A 163 7.89 -6.30 -7.94
C THR A 163 9.33 -6.81 -7.94
N PRO A 164 9.58 -8.09 -7.63
CA PRO A 164 10.95 -8.57 -7.49
C PRO A 164 11.70 -8.25 -8.79
N HIS A 165 12.86 -7.63 -8.65
CA HIS A 165 13.75 -7.41 -9.77
C HIS A 165 14.39 -8.75 -10.10
N LEU A 166 13.73 -9.50 -10.98
CA LEU A 166 14.15 -10.83 -11.39
C LEU A 166 15.17 -10.73 -12.52
N GLU A 167 16.32 -11.37 -12.32
CA GLU A 167 17.31 -11.63 -13.37
C GLU A 167 17.42 -13.13 -13.64
N THR A 168 17.82 -13.51 -14.84
CA THR A 168 17.92 -14.91 -15.26
C THR A 168 19.32 -15.47 -14.94
N ASP A 169 19.39 -16.58 -14.20
CA ASP A 169 20.64 -17.32 -13.99
C ASP A 169 21.12 -17.88 -15.34
N PRO A 170 22.28 -17.45 -15.87
CA PRO A 170 22.73 -17.82 -17.21
C PRO A 170 23.16 -19.28 -17.35
N VAL A 171 23.26 -20.04 -16.24
CA VAL A 171 23.65 -21.45 -16.25
C VAL A 171 22.45 -22.37 -16.39
N CYS A 172 21.32 -22.01 -15.79
CA CYS A 172 20.16 -22.90 -15.64
C CYS A 172 18.82 -22.27 -15.98
N GLU A 173 18.82 -21.00 -16.38
CA GLU A 173 17.64 -20.23 -16.80
C GLU A 173 16.58 -20.01 -15.70
N MET A 174 16.96 -20.20 -14.41
CA MET A 174 16.07 -19.88 -13.30
C MET A 174 16.04 -18.38 -13.01
N GLU A 175 14.86 -17.83 -12.73
CA GLU A 175 14.69 -16.45 -12.27
C GLU A 175 15.18 -16.29 -10.82
N VAL A 176 15.99 -15.26 -10.59
CA VAL A 176 16.61 -14.93 -9.29
C VAL A 176 16.25 -13.50 -8.94
N ASP A 177 15.69 -13.30 -7.75
CA ASP A 177 15.44 -11.98 -7.18
C ASP A 177 16.76 -11.33 -6.74
N VAL A 178 17.12 -10.23 -7.40
CA VAL A 178 18.34 -9.45 -7.16
C VAL A 178 18.44 -8.98 -5.71
N ALA A 179 17.32 -8.61 -5.08
CA ALA A 179 17.32 -8.10 -3.71
C ALA A 179 17.71 -9.15 -2.66
N THR A 180 17.43 -10.43 -2.94
CA THR A 180 17.68 -11.55 -2.01
C THR A 180 18.76 -12.51 -2.47
N ALA A 181 19.35 -12.26 -3.65
CA ALA A 181 20.37 -13.10 -4.25
C ALA A 181 21.61 -13.25 -3.34
N ARG A 182 21.88 -14.49 -2.92
CA ARG A 182 23.05 -14.82 -2.09
C ARG A 182 24.31 -15.12 -2.90
N TRP A 183 24.15 -15.46 -4.17
CA TRP A 183 25.22 -15.92 -5.04
C TRP A 183 25.35 -14.99 -6.23
N ILE A 184 26.41 -14.18 -6.20
CA ILE A 184 26.66 -13.11 -7.17
C ILE A 184 28.09 -13.25 -7.69
N ALA A 185 28.32 -12.98 -8.98
CA ALA A 185 29.64 -12.87 -9.58
C ALA A 185 29.68 -11.71 -10.58
N GLU A 186 30.84 -11.08 -10.75
CA GLU A 186 31.06 -10.08 -11.79
C GLU A 186 31.87 -10.67 -12.94
N HIS A 187 31.49 -10.35 -14.19
CA HIS A 187 32.24 -10.73 -15.38
C HIS A 187 32.13 -9.62 -16.44
N GLU A 188 33.27 -9.18 -16.98
CA GLU A 188 33.36 -8.11 -17.99
C GLU A 188 32.63 -6.79 -17.64
N GLY A 189 32.45 -6.51 -16.35
CA GLY A 189 31.77 -5.31 -15.85
C GLY A 189 30.25 -5.45 -15.67
N GLU A 190 29.70 -6.63 -15.94
CA GLU A 190 28.30 -6.98 -15.68
C GLU A 190 28.20 -7.88 -14.42
N THR A 191 27.13 -7.69 -13.65
CA THR A 191 26.85 -8.47 -12.44
C THR A 191 25.86 -9.58 -12.76
N PHE A 192 26.18 -10.82 -12.39
CA PHE A 192 25.34 -11.99 -12.61
C PHE A 192 24.88 -12.59 -11.28
N TYR A 193 23.62 -13.02 -11.25
CA TYR A 193 22.97 -13.60 -10.07
C TYR A 193 22.65 -15.07 -10.31
N PHE A 194 22.87 -15.91 -9.29
CA PHE A 194 22.75 -17.37 -9.42
C PHE A 194 21.79 -17.95 -8.39
N CYS A 195 20.99 -18.92 -8.83
CA CYS A 195 19.98 -19.58 -8.00
C CYS A 195 20.60 -20.44 -6.88
N ALA A 196 21.84 -20.90 -7.08
CA ALA A 196 22.53 -21.85 -6.23
C ALA A 196 24.06 -21.69 -6.30
N PRO A 197 24.82 -22.12 -5.27
CA PRO A 197 26.28 -22.03 -5.28
C PRO A 197 26.91 -22.87 -6.40
N GLY A 198 26.23 -23.93 -6.84
CA GLY A 198 26.67 -24.76 -7.96
C GLY A 198 26.65 -24.02 -9.31
N CYS A 199 25.62 -23.22 -9.56
CA CYS A 199 25.49 -22.41 -10.78
C CYS A 199 26.58 -21.33 -10.81
N LYS A 200 26.77 -20.61 -9.69
CA LYS A 200 27.88 -19.65 -9.55
C LYS A 200 29.24 -20.29 -9.84
N ALA A 201 29.53 -21.43 -9.21
CA ALA A 201 30.81 -22.12 -9.40
C ALA A 201 30.98 -22.69 -10.82
N ALA A 202 29.89 -23.02 -11.53
CA ALA A 202 29.93 -23.42 -12.93
C ALA A 202 30.25 -22.22 -13.83
N PHE A 203 29.60 -21.08 -13.59
CA PHE A 203 29.86 -19.83 -14.29
C PHE A 203 31.30 -19.37 -14.09
N GLU A 204 31.80 -19.26 -12.85
CA GLU A 204 33.18 -18.82 -12.56
C GLU A 204 34.27 -19.70 -13.21
N ARG A 205 33.98 -20.99 -13.44
CA ARG A 205 34.92 -21.91 -14.10
C ARG A 205 35.00 -21.69 -15.60
N SER A 206 33.92 -21.28 -16.25
CA SER A 206 33.88 -21.09 -17.70
C SER A 206 32.82 -20.05 -18.11
N PRO A 207 33.01 -18.76 -17.80
CA PRO A 207 31.98 -17.73 -18.01
C PRO A 207 31.57 -17.61 -19.48
N ALA A 208 32.55 -17.67 -20.40
CA ALA A 208 32.36 -17.55 -21.85
C ALA A 208 31.40 -18.59 -22.47
N ASN A 209 31.06 -19.66 -21.75
CA ASN A 209 30.09 -20.65 -22.23
C ASN A 209 28.63 -20.25 -21.94
N PHE A 210 28.41 -19.29 -21.06
CA PHE A 210 27.09 -18.91 -20.53
C PHE A 210 26.70 -17.47 -20.90
N VAL A 211 27.67 -16.62 -21.19
CA VAL A 211 27.46 -15.29 -21.76
C VAL A 211 27.73 -15.33 -23.26
N SER A 212 26.66 -15.30 -24.06
CA SER A 212 26.75 -15.09 -25.50
C SER A 212 27.02 -13.62 -25.80
N VAL A 213 28.11 -13.34 -26.54
CA VAL A 213 28.45 -12.03 -27.11
C VAL A 213 27.34 -11.50 -28.01
#